data_AF-A0A3D6BXX6-F1
#
_entry.id   AF-A0A3D6BXX6-F1
#
_cell.length_a   1.000
_cell.length_b   1.000
_cell.length_c   1.000
_cell.angle_alpha   90.00
_cell.angle_beta   90.00
_cell.angle_gamma   90.00
#
_symmetry.space_group_name_H-M   'P 1'
#
loop_
_entity.id
_entity.type
_entity.pdbx_description
1 polymer ?
#
loop_
_entity_poly.entity_id
_entity_poly.type
_entity_poly.pdbx_seq_one_letter_code
_entity_poly.pdbx_strand_id
1 'polypeptide(L)'
;LAMAGILACIFFAAISGSSPATVVAIGSIMIPALIKAGYGERFSLGLITVSGSLGIVIPPSIPMILYCLVMNVSVAEIFMAGIVPGLLIGAALMIYTFFIAKKNNWRVSGNASLAELGRTAKEGIWALLLPFIVLGGIYSGLFTPTEAAAVSVIYALFIEMFVYKEFGVKDITDVCRDAAVLSACLLFILSTAMTFIWLLTAEQIPHQLADIIIEHIHSPWMFLLTVNILFLVLGCFMDDVSAMLILAPIFLETLNRYGIDLVHFGIVMVLNIQMGMLTPPFGLNLFVASGITREPLVKIARGVIPFLGIMLLCLMLVTYIPWISLALPNWLLK
;
A
#
# COMPACT_ATOMS: atom_id res chain seq x y z
N LEU A 1 -11.79 -3.13 17.04
CA LEU A 1 -11.60 -1.85 16.32
C LEU A 1 -10.27 -1.81 15.55
N ALA A 2 -9.11 -2.03 16.19
CA ALA A 2 -7.81 -2.00 15.50
C ALA A 2 -7.71 -2.96 14.31
N MET A 3 -8.09 -4.23 14.48
CA MET A 3 -8.14 -5.19 13.37
C MET A 3 -9.14 -4.80 12.28
N ALA A 4 -10.28 -4.21 12.65
CA ALA A 4 -11.25 -3.69 11.69
C ALA A 4 -10.65 -2.53 10.88
N GLY A 5 -9.78 -1.71 11.49
CA GLY A 5 -9.02 -0.68 10.78
C GLY A 5 -8.03 -1.26 9.78
N ILE A 6 -7.35 -2.36 10.13
CA ILE A 6 -6.47 -3.08 9.21
C ILE A 6 -7.28 -3.61 8.02
N LEU A 7 -8.42 -4.27 8.29
CA LEU A 7 -9.32 -4.76 7.24
C LEU A 7 -9.87 -3.61 6.37
N ALA A 8 -10.25 -2.48 6.98
CA ALA A 8 -10.70 -1.31 6.24
C ALA A 8 -9.60 -0.78 5.31
N CYS A 9 -8.34 -0.74 5.77
CA CYS A 9 -7.20 -0.40 4.91
C CYS A 9 -7.01 -1.41 3.78
N ILE A 10 -7.15 -2.72 4.03
CA ILE A 10 -7.04 -3.78 3.02
C ILE A 10 -8.12 -3.62 1.94
N PHE A 11 -9.37 -3.41 2.34
CA PHE A 11 -10.48 -3.21 1.40
C PHE A 11 -10.35 -1.89 0.63
N PHE A 12 -9.96 -0.80 1.30
CA PHE A 12 -9.78 0.49 0.65
C PHE A 12 -8.55 0.52 -0.26
N ALA A 13 -7.49 -0.22 0.09
CA ALA A 13 -6.33 -0.42 -0.77
C ALA A 13 -6.74 -1.03 -2.12
N ALA A 14 -7.63 -2.03 -2.08
CA ALA A 14 -8.20 -2.68 -3.27
C ALA A 14 -9.13 -1.78 -4.13
N ILE A 15 -9.27 -0.51 -3.77
CA ILE A 15 -10.02 0.49 -4.53
C ILE A 15 -9.08 1.63 -4.95
N SER A 16 -8.26 2.13 -4.02
CA SER A 16 -7.47 3.34 -4.27
C SER A 16 -6.19 3.10 -5.07
N GLY A 17 -5.57 1.92 -4.91
CA GLY A 17 -4.23 1.62 -5.45
C GLY A 17 -3.13 2.60 -5.04
N SER A 18 -3.38 3.38 -3.98
CA SER A 18 -2.52 4.45 -3.50
C SER A 18 -2.37 4.40 -1.99
N SER A 19 -1.12 4.31 -1.54
CA SER A 19 -0.75 4.26 -0.14
C SER A 19 -1.09 5.56 0.61
N PRO A 20 -0.63 6.74 0.15
CA PRO A 20 -0.99 8.02 0.78
C PRO A 20 -2.50 8.27 0.84
N ALA A 21 -3.23 7.98 -0.24
CA ALA A 21 -4.67 8.17 -0.28
C ALA A 21 -5.39 7.30 0.75
N THR A 22 -4.98 6.04 0.90
CA THR A 22 -5.53 5.12 1.91
C THR A 22 -5.25 5.60 3.33
N VAL A 23 -4.03 6.10 3.61
CA VAL A 23 -3.68 6.65 4.93
C VAL A 23 -4.54 7.87 5.25
N VAL A 24 -4.83 8.74 4.27
CA VAL A 24 -5.73 9.87 4.53
C VAL A 24 -7.16 9.41 4.79
N ALA A 25 -7.73 8.65 3.85
CA ALA A 25 -9.14 8.28 3.88
C ALA A 25 -9.47 7.48 5.14
N ILE A 26 -8.69 6.44 5.43
CA ILE A 26 -8.93 5.57 6.59
C ILE A 26 -8.36 6.19 7.87
N GLY A 27 -7.20 6.85 7.80
CA GLY A 27 -6.55 7.43 8.97
C GLY A 27 -7.33 8.57 9.62
N SER A 28 -7.95 9.43 8.82
CA SER A 28 -8.77 10.55 9.34
C SER A 28 -9.94 10.08 10.21
N ILE A 29 -10.46 8.88 9.96
CA ILE A 29 -11.58 8.30 10.69
C ILE A 29 -11.07 7.36 11.81
N MET A 30 -10.17 6.44 11.47
CA MET A 30 -9.79 5.34 12.36
C MET A 30 -8.82 5.74 13.46
N ILE A 31 -7.90 6.67 13.22
CA ILE A 31 -6.95 7.11 14.25
C ILE A 31 -7.69 7.76 15.44
N PRO A 32 -8.54 8.79 15.24
CA PRO A 32 -9.30 9.37 16.35
C PRO A 32 -10.29 8.37 16.98
N ALA A 33 -10.90 7.47 16.20
CA ALA A 33 -11.78 6.43 16.74
C ALA A 33 -11.03 5.45 17.68
N LEU A 34 -9.82 5.02 17.31
CA LEU A 34 -8.99 4.15 18.13
C LEU A 34 -8.57 4.84 19.43
N ILE A 35 -8.12 6.10 19.35
CA ILE A 35 -7.73 6.88 20.53
C ILE A 35 -8.93 7.05 21.46
N LYS A 36 -10.11 7.40 20.94
CA LYS A 36 -11.36 7.53 21.70
C LYS A 36 -11.79 6.21 22.35
N ALA A 37 -11.53 5.08 21.70
CA ALA A 37 -11.78 3.74 22.24
C ALA A 37 -10.76 3.30 23.31
N GLY A 38 -9.75 4.12 23.61
CA GLY A 38 -8.75 3.85 24.65
C GLY A 38 -7.52 3.10 24.16
N TYR A 39 -7.32 2.95 22.85
CA TYR A 39 -6.07 2.40 22.30
C TYR A 39 -4.94 3.42 22.48
N GLY A 40 -3.72 2.91 22.70
CA GLY A 40 -2.56 3.77 22.87
C GLY A 40 -2.31 4.62 21.63
N GLU A 41 -2.13 5.92 21.81
CA GLU A 41 -2.00 6.88 20.70
C GLU A 41 -0.89 6.52 19.71
N ARG A 42 0.32 6.22 20.20
CA ARG A 42 1.45 5.80 19.34
C ARG A 42 1.15 4.52 18.56
N PHE A 43 0.41 3.59 19.17
CA PHE A 43 -0.01 2.36 18.51
C PHE A 43 -1.03 2.67 17.41
N SER A 44 -2.04 3.51 17.70
CA SER A 44 -3.07 3.89 16.74
C SER A 44 -2.49 4.61 15.53
N LEU A 45 -1.58 5.56 15.76
CA LEU A 45 -0.84 6.27 14.70
C LEU A 45 -0.05 5.26 13.85
N GLY A 46 0.84 4.49 14.48
CA GLY A 46 1.69 3.55 13.76
C GLY A 46 0.90 2.48 12.99
N LEU A 47 -0.13 1.91 13.60
CA LEU A 47 -0.94 0.85 13.03
C LEU A 47 -1.61 1.31 11.74
N ILE A 48 -2.30 2.46 11.77
CA ILE A 48 -3.07 2.92 10.62
C ILE A 48 -2.15 3.48 9.54
N THR A 49 -1.04 4.14 9.91
CA THR A 49 -0.04 4.57 8.92
C THR A 49 0.57 3.38 8.18
N VAL A 50 0.91 2.29 8.88
CA VAL A 50 1.44 1.07 8.24
C VAL A 50 0.36 0.31 7.47
N SER A 51 -0.83 0.14 8.05
CA SER A 51 -1.92 -0.59 7.39
C SER A 51 -2.39 0.13 6.13
N GLY A 52 -2.45 1.46 6.16
CA GLY A 52 -2.79 2.27 4.99
C GLY A 52 -1.76 2.16 3.88
N SER A 53 -0.49 1.88 4.22
CA SER A 53 0.53 1.64 3.20
C SER A 53 0.28 0.38 2.35
N LEU A 54 -0.57 -0.54 2.80
CA LEU A 54 -1.00 -1.70 2.00
C LEU A 54 -1.71 -1.27 0.70
N GLY A 55 -2.09 0.01 0.58
CA GLY A 55 -2.62 0.66 -0.62
C GLY A 55 -1.86 0.41 -1.92
N ILE A 56 -0.55 0.15 -1.86
CA ILE A 56 0.24 -0.15 -3.07
C ILE A 56 0.56 -1.65 -3.24
N VAL A 57 0.27 -2.49 -2.25
CA VAL A 57 0.54 -3.94 -2.30
C VAL A 57 -0.69 -4.70 -2.74
N ILE A 58 -1.86 -4.31 -2.22
CA ILE A 58 -3.13 -4.98 -2.51
C ILE A 58 -3.67 -4.39 -3.82
N PRO A 59 -3.93 -5.24 -4.84
CA PRO A 59 -4.39 -4.77 -6.13
C PRO A 59 -5.81 -4.19 -6.12
N PRO A 60 -6.12 -3.27 -7.04
CA PRO A 60 -5.24 -2.72 -8.09
C PRO A 60 -4.19 -1.76 -7.48
N SER A 61 -3.00 -1.66 -8.08
CA SER A 61 -1.89 -0.86 -7.53
C SER A 61 -1.23 -0.02 -8.62
N ILE A 62 -1.11 1.29 -8.39
CA ILE A 62 -0.50 2.22 -9.36
C ILE A 62 0.97 1.88 -9.60
N PRO A 63 1.83 1.68 -8.57
CA PRO A 63 3.22 1.27 -8.79
C PRO A 63 3.37 -0.05 -9.53
N MET A 64 2.49 -1.02 -9.31
CA MET A 64 2.52 -2.30 -10.04
C MET A 64 2.24 -2.11 -11.53
N ILE A 65 1.31 -1.21 -11.90
CA ILE A 65 1.04 -0.91 -13.32
C ILE A 65 2.26 -0.28 -13.98
N LEU A 66 2.93 0.65 -13.29
CA LEU A 66 4.14 1.29 -13.79
C LEU A 66 5.29 0.29 -13.94
N TYR A 67 5.44 -0.62 -12.98
CA TYR A 67 6.38 -1.72 -13.08
C TYR A 67 6.10 -2.60 -14.31
N CYS A 68 4.83 -2.99 -14.54
CA CYS A 68 4.44 -3.73 -15.74
C CYS A 68 4.81 -3.01 -17.04
N LEU A 69 4.62 -1.70 -17.07
CA LEU A 69 4.92 -0.88 -18.24
C LEU A 69 6.42 -0.92 -18.58
N VAL A 70 7.31 -0.82 -17.59
CA VAL A 70 8.77 -0.78 -17.82
C VAL A 70 9.42 -2.15 -17.93
N MET A 71 8.89 -3.16 -17.23
CA MET A 71 9.43 -4.53 -17.25
C MET A 71 8.75 -5.43 -18.27
N ASN A 72 7.74 -4.91 -18.98
CA ASN A 72 6.98 -5.63 -19.99
C ASN A 72 6.37 -6.96 -19.48
N VAL A 73 5.79 -6.91 -18.28
CA VAL A 73 5.09 -8.05 -17.64
C VAL A 73 3.59 -7.80 -17.56
N SER A 74 2.80 -8.86 -17.47
CA SER A 74 1.34 -8.76 -17.44
C SER A 74 0.83 -8.08 -16.17
N VAL A 75 -0.08 -7.11 -16.33
CA VAL A 75 -0.77 -6.43 -15.21
C VAL A 75 -1.61 -7.42 -14.41
N ALA A 76 -2.28 -8.36 -15.08
CA ALA A 76 -3.10 -9.36 -14.41
C ALA A 76 -2.23 -10.29 -13.54
N GLU A 77 -1.07 -10.71 -14.04
CA GLU A 77 -0.13 -11.57 -13.31
C GLU A 77 0.40 -10.89 -12.05
N ILE A 78 0.88 -9.64 -12.15
CA ILE A 78 1.43 -8.94 -11.00
C ILE A 78 0.36 -8.61 -9.96
N PHE A 79 -0.86 -8.28 -10.40
CA PHE A 79 -1.96 -8.03 -9.48
C PHE A 79 -2.28 -9.32 -8.70
N MET A 80 -2.45 -10.46 -9.37
CA MET A 80 -2.65 -11.72 -8.64
C MET A 80 -1.47 -12.05 -7.72
N ALA A 81 -0.24 -11.74 -8.12
CA ALA A 81 0.93 -11.96 -7.30
C ALA A 81 0.95 -11.11 -6.02
N GLY A 82 0.32 -9.94 -6.03
CA GLY A 82 0.23 -9.03 -4.88
C GLY A 82 -0.79 -9.45 -3.81
N ILE A 83 -1.80 -10.24 -4.16
CA ILE A 83 -2.90 -10.61 -3.26
C ILE A 83 -2.38 -11.37 -2.03
N VAL A 84 -1.65 -12.46 -2.25
CA VAL A 84 -1.18 -13.33 -1.16
C VAL A 84 -0.19 -12.60 -0.23
N PRO A 85 0.83 -11.89 -0.72
CA PRO A 85 1.71 -11.05 0.09
C PRO A 85 0.97 -9.95 0.86
N GLY A 86 0.01 -9.27 0.23
CA GLY A 86 -0.80 -8.24 0.88
C GLY A 86 -1.64 -8.80 2.04
N LEU A 87 -2.30 -9.94 1.82
CA LEU A 87 -3.06 -10.64 2.85
C LEU A 87 -2.16 -11.21 3.95
N LEU A 88 -0.95 -11.69 3.61
CA LEU A 88 0.05 -12.15 4.58
C LEU A 88 0.44 -11.03 5.54
N ILE A 89 0.77 -9.84 5.02
CA ILE A 89 1.11 -8.68 5.85
C ILE A 89 -0.09 -8.26 6.69
N GLY A 90 -1.28 -8.16 6.08
CA GLY A 90 -2.52 -7.86 6.78
C GLY A 90 -2.79 -8.80 7.95
N ALA A 91 -2.63 -10.12 7.72
CA ALA A 91 -2.77 -11.14 8.75
C ALA A 91 -1.70 -11.00 9.85
N ALA A 92 -0.44 -10.77 9.49
CA ALA A 92 0.63 -10.58 10.45
C ALA A 92 0.38 -9.35 11.35
N LEU A 93 -0.10 -8.24 10.78
CA LEU A 93 -0.49 -7.04 11.53
C LEU A 93 -1.68 -7.30 12.45
N MET A 94 -2.69 -8.07 12.00
CA MET A 94 -3.83 -8.48 12.82
C MET A 94 -3.38 -9.38 14.00
N ILE A 95 -2.52 -10.36 13.74
CA ILE A 95 -1.97 -11.26 14.76
C ILE A 95 -1.20 -10.45 15.82
N TYR A 96 -0.31 -9.55 15.40
CA TYR A 96 0.41 -8.69 16.34
C TYR A 96 -0.53 -7.79 17.15
N THR A 97 -1.53 -7.21 16.49
CA THR A 97 -2.56 -6.39 17.12
C THR A 97 -3.34 -7.17 18.18
N PHE A 98 -3.66 -8.45 17.95
CA PHE A 98 -4.32 -9.32 18.92
C PHE A 98 -3.48 -9.45 20.20
N PHE A 99 -2.20 -9.77 20.06
CA PHE A 99 -1.31 -9.97 21.20
C PHE A 99 -1.08 -8.68 21.98
N ILE A 100 -0.89 -7.55 21.29
CA ILE A 100 -0.72 -6.24 21.93
C ILE A 100 -2.00 -5.79 22.63
N ALA A 101 -3.16 -5.99 22.02
CA ALA A 101 -4.44 -5.64 22.65
C ALA A 101 -4.68 -6.46 23.92
N LYS A 102 -4.37 -7.76 23.89
CA LYS A 102 -4.45 -8.65 25.07
C LYS A 102 -3.44 -8.23 26.15
N LYS A 103 -2.21 -7.89 25.77
CA LYS A 103 -1.17 -7.45 26.71
C LYS A 103 -1.53 -6.14 27.43
N ASN A 104 -2.13 -5.19 26.71
CA ASN A 104 -2.49 -3.88 27.26
C ASN A 104 -3.89 -3.83 27.87
N ASN A 105 -4.64 -4.95 27.90
CA ASN A 105 -6.03 -5.02 28.36
C ASN A 105 -6.93 -3.93 27.75
N TRP A 106 -6.72 -3.61 26.47
CA TRP A 106 -7.58 -2.65 25.77
C TRP A 106 -8.99 -3.21 25.64
N ARG A 107 -9.98 -2.36 25.92
CA ARG A 107 -11.39 -2.77 25.94
C ARG A 107 -11.81 -3.30 24.57
N VAL A 108 -12.34 -4.52 24.57
CA VAL A 108 -13.09 -5.07 23.45
C VAL A 108 -14.55 -4.67 23.68
N SER A 109 -15.07 -3.72 22.89
CA SER A 109 -16.51 -3.44 22.85
C SER A 109 -17.25 -4.76 22.53
N GLY A 110 -18.42 -4.97 23.14
CA GLY A 110 -19.10 -6.27 23.23
C GLY A 110 -19.21 -7.05 21.92
N ASN A 111 -19.34 -8.38 22.05
CA ASN A 111 -19.45 -9.30 20.91
C ASN A 111 -20.60 -8.89 19.99
N ALA A 112 -20.29 -8.51 18.75
CA ALA A 112 -21.30 -8.34 17.72
C ALA A 112 -21.98 -9.70 17.50
N SER A 113 -23.31 -9.74 17.53
CA SER A 113 -24.04 -10.98 17.25
C SER A 113 -23.88 -11.36 15.77
N LEU A 114 -23.94 -12.65 15.44
CA LEU A 114 -23.92 -13.10 14.03
C LEU A 114 -25.04 -12.46 13.19
N ALA A 115 -26.19 -12.16 13.83
CA ALA A 115 -27.30 -11.45 13.21
C ALA A 115 -26.95 -9.99 12.89
N GLU A 116 -26.22 -9.32 13.78
CA GLU A 116 -25.75 -7.95 13.58
C GLU A 116 -24.66 -7.89 12.50
N LEU A 117 -23.75 -8.88 12.46
CA LEU A 117 -22.78 -9.02 11.38
C LEU A 117 -23.46 -9.17 10.02
N GLY A 118 -24.47 -10.05 9.92
CA GLY A 118 -25.23 -10.24 8.69
C GLY A 118 -26.01 -8.99 8.26
N ARG A 119 -26.57 -8.24 9.22
CA ARG A 119 -27.26 -6.97 8.96
C ARG A 119 -26.30 -5.91 8.44
N THR A 120 -25.18 -5.68 9.12
CA THR A 120 -24.18 -4.68 8.71
C THR A 120 -23.52 -5.05 7.38
N ALA A 121 -23.26 -6.33 7.13
CA ALA A 121 -22.77 -6.78 5.82
C ALA A 121 -23.79 -6.51 4.70
N LYS A 122 -25.09 -6.69 4.97
CA LYS A 122 -26.15 -6.38 4.01
C LYS A 122 -26.30 -4.88 3.76
N GLU A 123 -26.11 -4.05 4.80
CA GLU A 123 -26.10 -2.59 4.67
C GLU A 123 -24.90 -2.11 3.84
N GLY A 124 -23.71 -2.69 4.05
CA GLY A 124 -22.48 -2.34 3.32
C GLY A 124 -22.27 -3.05 1.99
N ILE A 125 -23.22 -3.87 1.51
CA ILE A 125 -22.98 -4.79 0.38
C ILE A 125 -22.63 -4.06 -0.91
N TRP A 126 -23.21 -2.88 -1.13
CA TRP A 126 -22.95 -2.07 -2.33
C TRP A 126 -21.54 -1.49 -2.32
N ALA A 127 -21.07 -0.98 -1.17
CA ALA A 127 -19.68 -0.56 -1.03
C ALA A 127 -18.69 -1.73 -1.24
N LEU A 128 -19.04 -2.93 -0.75
CA LEU A 128 -18.21 -4.13 -0.91
C LEU A 128 -18.14 -4.66 -2.35
N LEU A 129 -19.08 -4.31 -3.23
CA LEU A 129 -19.04 -4.70 -4.64
C LEU A 129 -17.97 -3.92 -5.43
N LEU A 130 -17.54 -2.76 -4.95
CA LEU A 130 -16.63 -1.88 -5.69
C LEU A 130 -15.28 -2.55 -6.03
N PRO A 131 -14.55 -3.19 -5.11
CA PRO A 131 -13.35 -3.96 -5.46
C PRO A 131 -13.60 -5.04 -6.52
N PHE A 132 -14.77 -5.70 -6.50
CA PHE A 132 -15.10 -6.73 -7.49
C PHE A 132 -15.40 -6.15 -8.87
N ILE A 133 -16.02 -4.97 -8.94
CA ILE A 133 -16.26 -4.26 -10.20
C ILE A 133 -14.91 -3.86 -10.82
N VAL A 134 -14.01 -3.33 -9.99
CA VAL A 134 -12.68 -2.88 -10.43
C VAL A 134 -11.81 -4.04 -10.87
N LEU A 135 -11.61 -5.02 -10.00
CA LEU A 135 -10.77 -6.19 -10.30
C LEU A 135 -11.40 -7.06 -11.38
N GLY A 136 -12.72 -7.28 -11.34
CA GLY A 136 -13.44 -8.04 -12.36
C GLY A 136 -13.38 -7.37 -13.72
N GLY A 137 -13.52 -6.05 -13.79
CA GLY A 137 -13.38 -5.28 -15.03
C GLY A 137 -11.97 -5.32 -15.62
N ILE A 138 -10.95 -5.25 -14.77
CA ILE A 138 -9.54 -5.34 -15.20
C ILE A 138 -9.20 -6.77 -15.67
N TYR A 139 -9.52 -7.80 -14.87
CA TYR A 139 -9.17 -9.19 -15.18
C TYR A 139 -9.98 -9.77 -16.35
N SER A 140 -11.19 -9.28 -16.59
CA SER A 140 -11.95 -9.64 -17.80
C SER A 140 -11.46 -8.93 -19.06
N GLY A 141 -10.54 -7.97 -18.94
CA GLY A 141 -10.06 -7.14 -20.05
C GLY A 141 -11.07 -6.12 -20.56
N LEU A 142 -12.19 -5.92 -19.86
CA LEU A 142 -13.20 -4.92 -20.21
C LEU A 142 -12.71 -3.50 -19.96
N PHE A 143 -11.92 -3.30 -18.90
CA PHE A 143 -11.40 -1.99 -18.50
C PHE A 143 -9.88 -2.02 -18.36
N THR A 144 -9.24 -0.96 -18.82
CA THR A 144 -7.89 -0.59 -18.36
C THR A 144 -7.95 -0.05 -16.92
N PRO A 145 -6.83 -0.03 -16.18
CA PRO A 145 -6.83 0.50 -14.81
C PRO A 145 -7.34 1.94 -14.67
N THR A 146 -7.04 2.79 -15.66
CA THR A 146 -7.52 4.18 -15.72
C THR A 146 -9.03 4.26 -15.94
N GLU A 147 -9.59 3.39 -16.78
CA GLU A 147 -11.04 3.29 -16.99
C GLU A 147 -11.73 2.71 -15.75
N ALA A 148 -11.12 1.72 -15.10
CA ALA A 148 -11.63 1.15 -13.87
C ALA A 148 -11.74 2.19 -12.74
N ALA A 149 -10.78 3.12 -12.65
CA ALA A 149 -10.88 4.26 -11.73
C ALA A 149 -12.05 5.20 -12.07
N ALA A 150 -12.26 5.52 -13.35
CA ALA A 150 -13.40 6.34 -13.77
C ALA A 150 -14.75 5.67 -13.46
N VAL A 151 -14.87 4.38 -13.76
CA VAL A 151 -16.05 3.56 -13.42
C VAL A 151 -16.27 3.52 -11.91
N SER A 152 -15.20 3.42 -11.12
CA SER A 152 -15.29 3.43 -9.64
C SER A 152 -15.91 4.71 -9.11
N VAL A 153 -15.52 5.87 -9.65
CA VAL A 153 -16.07 7.16 -9.24
C VAL A 153 -17.54 7.28 -9.61
N ILE A 154 -17.92 6.87 -10.83
CA ILE A 154 -19.32 6.88 -11.27
C ILE A 154 -20.16 5.95 -10.40
N TYR A 155 -19.66 4.75 -10.12
CA TYR A 155 -20.33 3.79 -9.25
C TYR A 155 -20.51 4.32 -7.83
N ALA A 156 -19.44 4.85 -7.23
CA ALA A 156 -19.49 5.42 -5.88
C ALA A 156 -20.51 6.56 -5.81
N LEU A 157 -20.51 7.50 -6.75
CA LEU A 157 -21.51 8.57 -6.83
C LEU A 157 -22.93 8.02 -6.94
N PHE A 158 -23.14 6.99 -7.77
CA PHE A 158 -24.47 6.39 -7.94
C PHE A 158 -24.96 5.74 -6.64
N ILE A 159 -24.11 4.98 -5.95
CA ILE A 159 -24.46 4.32 -4.69
C ILE A 159 -24.74 5.35 -3.60
N GLU A 160 -23.86 6.35 -3.42
CA GLU A 160 -24.01 7.37 -2.40
C GLU A 160 -25.27 8.23 -2.61
N MET A 161 -25.57 8.62 -3.84
CA MET A 161 -26.70 9.49 -4.15
C MET A 161 -28.04 8.77 -4.19
N PHE A 162 -28.11 7.57 -4.77
CA PHE A 162 -29.38 6.91 -5.07
C PHE A 162 -29.71 5.76 -4.12
N VAL A 163 -28.69 5.05 -3.60
CA VAL A 163 -28.88 3.87 -2.76
C VAL A 163 -28.82 4.24 -1.28
N TYR A 164 -27.67 4.77 -0.82
CA TYR A 164 -27.50 5.21 0.56
C TYR A 164 -28.19 6.54 0.83
N LYS A 165 -28.30 7.40 -0.19
CA LYS A 165 -28.94 8.72 -0.09
C LYS A 165 -28.32 9.58 1.01
N GLU A 166 -27.03 9.38 1.27
CA GLU A 166 -26.24 10.18 2.20
C GLU A 166 -25.73 11.47 1.54
N PHE A 167 -25.84 11.56 0.21
CA PHE A 167 -25.21 12.59 -0.60
C PHE A 167 -26.15 13.17 -1.66
N GLY A 168 -26.13 14.49 -1.86
CA GLY A 168 -26.86 15.20 -2.92
C GLY A 168 -25.96 15.80 -4.00
N VAL A 169 -26.55 16.20 -5.13
CA VAL A 169 -25.82 16.85 -6.25
C VAL A 169 -25.07 18.11 -5.79
N LYS A 170 -25.59 18.82 -4.79
CA LYS A 170 -24.98 20.05 -4.28
C LYS A 170 -23.68 19.76 -3.53
N ASP A 171 -23.63 18.63 -2.83
CA ASP A 171 -22.49 18.21 -2.02
C ASP A 171 -21.31 17.75 -2.90
N ILE A 172 -21.55 17.44 -4.20
CA ILE A 172 -20.49 17.10 -5.18
C ILE A 172 -19.41 18.18 -5.19
N THR A 173 -19.81 19.45 -5.16
CA THR A 173 -18.86 20.56 -5.20
C THR A 173 -17.97 20.59 -3.96
N ASP A 174 -18.56 20.33 -2.79
CA ASP A 174 -17.84 20.32 -1.53
C ASP A 174 -16.87 19.13 -1.44
N VAL A 175 -17.29 17.94 -1.86
CA VAL A 175 -16.41 16.76 -1.91
C VAL A 175 -15.27 16.95 -2.90
N CYS A 176 -15.56 17.49 -4.10
CA CYS A 176 -14.51 17.81 -5.07
C CYS A 176 -13.53 18.85 -4.52
N ARG A 177 -14.03 19.86 -3.80
CA ARG A 177 -13.18 20.87 -3.15
C ARG A 177 -12.30 20.25 -2.07
N ASP A 178 -12.86 19.42 -1.19
CA ASP A 178 -12.11 18.77 -0.11
C ASP A 178 -11.04 17.82 -0.67
N ALA A 179 -11.40 17.03 -1.70
CA ALA A 179 -10.46 16.19 -2.42
C ALA A 179 -9.34 17.01 -3.09
N ALA A 180 -9.68 18.16 -3.69
CA ALA A 180 -8.71 19.06 -4.32
C ALA A 180 -7.77 19.71 -3.30
N VAL A 181 -8.30 20.19 -2.16
CA VAL A 181 -7.48 20.78 -1.08
C VAL A 181 -6.53 19.75 -0.51
N LEU A 182 -7.03 18.56 -0.20
CA LEU A 182 -6.20 17.47 0.29
C LEU A 182 -5.10 17.11 -0.72
N SER A 183 -5.46 16.95 -1.98
CA SER A 183 -4.50 16.65 -3.05
C SER A 183 -3.47 17.76 -3.23
N ALA A 184 -3.88 19.04 -3.17
CA ALA A 184 -2.99 20.18 -3.30
C ALA A 184 -1.96 20.24 -2.17
N CYS A 185 -2.38 20.00 -0.92
CA CYS A 185 -1.45 19.91 0.21
C CYS A 185 -0.42 18.80 0.01
N LEU A 186 -0.84 17.62 -0.46
CA LEU A 186 0.05 16.50 -0.76
C LEU A 186 1.00 16.80 -1.91
N LEU A 187 0.48 17.33 -3.03
CA LEU A 187 1.27 17.70 -4.21
C LEU A 187 2.30 18.79 -3.89
N PHE A 188 2.00 19.71 -2.98
CA PHE A 188 2.97 20.70 -2.52
C PHE A 188 4.15 20.08 -1.76
N ILE A 189 3.85 19.18 -0.81
CA ILE A 189 4.88 18.42 -0.09
C ILE A 189 5.73 17.60 -1.09
N LEU A 190 5.07 16.89 -2.02
CA LEU A 190 5.73 16.11 -3.06
C LEU A 190 6.58 16.96 -4.00
N SER A 191 6.12 18.15 -4.39
CA SER A 191 6.88 19.05 -5.26
C SER A 191 8.22 19.44 -4.64
N THR A 192 8.25 19.71 -3.33
CA THR A 192 9.52 19.96 -2.62
C THR A 192 10.40 18.71 -2.48
N ALA A 193 9.78 17.52 -2.33
CA ALA A 193 10.47 16.23 -2.36
C ALA A 193 11.20 15.99 -3.68
N MET A 194 10.52 16.31 -4.78
CA MET A 194 10.96 16.01 -6.14
C MET A 194 12.26 16.74 -6.47
N THR A 195 12.56 17.90 -5.87
CA THR A 195 13.86 18.55 -6.05
C THR A 195 15.01 17.69 -5.53
N PHE A 196 14.82 17.01 -4.39
CA PHE A 196 15.82 16.11 -3.83
C PHE A 196 15.93 14.81 -4.65
N ILE A 197 14.81 14.26 -5.10
CA ILE A 197 14.78 13.07 -5.98
C ILE A 197 15.46 13.36 -7.32
N TRP A 198 15.20 14.54 -7.90
CA TRP A 198 15.84 14.99 -9.11
C TRP A 198 17.36 15.09 -8.94
N LEU A 199 17.84 15.65 -7.81
CA LEU A 199 19.27 15.73 -7.52
C LEU A 199 19.91 14.34 -7.47
N LEU A 200 19.33 13.38 -6.74
CA LEU A 200 19.85 12.01 -6.67
C LEU A 200 19.89 11.33 -8.04
N THR A 201 18.88 11.59 -8.87
CA THR A 201 18.77 11.05 -10.23
C THR A 201 19.78 11.72 -11.17
N ALA A 202 19.98 13.04 -11.06
CA ALA A 202 20.96 13.78 -11.84
C ALA A 202 22.39 13.33 -11.52
N GLU A 203 22.68 13.07 -10.25
CA GLU A 203 23.96 12.50 -9.78
C GLU A 203 24.10 11.00 -10.07
N GLN A 204 23.08 10.36 -10.66
CA GLN A 204 23.09 8.94 -11.02
C GLN A 204 23.39 8.01 -9.82
N ILE A 205 23.08 8.43 -8.60
CA ILE A 205 23.35 7.66 -7.38
C ILE A 205 22.68 6.27 -7.43
N PRO A 206 21.41 6.14 -7.87
CA PRO A 206 20.77 4.82 -8.00
C PRO A 206 21.51 3.87 -8.95
N HIS A 207 22.01 4.37 -10.08
CA HIS A 207 22.76 3.59 -11.08
C HIS A 207 24.11 3.15 -10.52
N GLN A 208 24.89 4.07 -9.93
CA GLN A 208 26.20 3.74 -9.36
C GLN A 208 26.10 2.66 -8.27
N LEU A 209 25.08 2.75 -7.41
CA LEU A 209 24.86 1.73 -6.38
C LEU A 209 24.45 0.38 -6.98
N ALA A 210 23.63 0.38 -8.03
CA ALA A 210 23.24 -0.84 -8.72
C ALA A 210 24.43 -1.49 -9.43
N ASP A 211 25.28 -0.71 -10.11
CA ASP A 211 26.48 -1.20 -10.79
C ASP A 211 27.42 -1.92 -9.80
N ILE A 212 27.63 -1.35 -8.61
CA ILE A 212 28.41 -1.99 -7.55
C ILE A 212 27.84 -3.37 -7.19
N ILE A 213 26.51 -3.50 -7.08
CA ILE A 213 25.85 -4.78 -6.78
C ILE A 213 26.05 -5.77 -7.93
N ILE A 214 25.83 -5.33 -9.16
CA ILE A 214 25.91 -6.18 -10.36
C ILE A 214 27.33 -6.71 -10.55
N GLU A 215 28.35 -5.87 -10.30
CA GLU A 215 29.76 -6.24 -10.43
C GLU A 215 30.24 -7.19 -9.33
N HIS A 216 29.82 -6.98 -8.08
CA HIS A 216 30.41 -7.66 -6.92
C HIS A 216 29.59 -8.86 -6.40
N ILE A 217 28.31 -8.96 -6.75
CA ILE A 217 27.41 -9.98 -6.21
C ILE A 217 27.10 -11.04 -7.26
N HIS A 218 27.64 -12.25 -7.06
CA HIS A 218 27.50 -13.38 -8.00
C HIS A 218 26.50 -14.46 -7.57
N SER A 219 25.95 -14.36 -6.36
CA SER A 219 25.00 -15.34 -5.81
C SER A 219 23.56 -14.79 -5.87
N PRO A 220 22.57 -15.53 -6.41
CA PRO A 220 21.18 -15.08 -6.51
C PRO A 220 20.57 -14.66 -5.16
N TRP A 221 20.85 -15.43 -4.11
CA TRP A 221 20.33 -15.17 -2.76
C TRP A 221 20.94 -13.90 -2.14
N MET A 222 22.23 -13.69 -2.40
CA MET A 222 22.94 -12.51 -1.94
C MET A 222 22.48 -11.29 -2.73
N PHE A 223 22.24 -11.44 -4.03
CA PHE A 223 21.70 -10.41 -4.91
C PHE A 223 20.35 -9.90 -4.39
N LEU A 224 19.39 -10.79 -4.12
CA LEU A 224 18.09 -10.42 -3.57
C LEU A 224 18.19 -9.70 -2.22
N LEU A 225 19.10 -10.13 -1.34
CA LEU A 225 19.30 -9.45 -0.06
C LEU A 225 19.85 -8.03 -0.25
N THR A 226 20.88 -7.87 -1.07
CA THR A 226 21.52 -6.57 -1.30
C THR A 226 20.57 -5.62 -2.02
N VAL A 227 19.77 -6.12 -2.96
CA VAL A 227 18.73 -5.32 -3.65
C VAL A 227 17.61 -4.92 -2.69
N ASN A 228 17.18 -5.79 -1.76
CA ASN A 228 16.25 -5.39 -0.71
C ASN A 228 16.83 -4.25 0.14
N ILE A 229 18.09 -4.37 0.58
CA ILE A 229 18.74 -3.30 1.36
C ILE A 229 18.79 -2.00 0.54
N LEU A 230 19.17 -2.09 -0.75
CA LEU A 230 19.20 -0.93 -1.64
C LEU A 230 17.81 -0.28 -1.75
N PHE A 231 16.76 -1.07 -2.01
CA PHE A 231 15.41 -0.55 -2.15
C PHE A 231 14.83 0.01 -0.86
N LEU A 232 15.16 -0.57 0.30
CA LEU A 232 14.79 0.02 1.59
C LEU A 232 15.45 1.38 1.77
N VAL A 233 16.74 1.49 1.49
CA VAL A 233 17.48 2.76 1.62
C VAL A 233 16.96 3.79 0.62
N LEU A 234 16.91 3.46 -0.66
CA LEU A 234 16.45 4.37 -1.71
C LEU A 234 14.97 4.71 -1.58
N GLY A 235 14.14 3.77 -1.14
CA GLY A 235 12.72 4.01 -0.87
C GLY A 235 12.46 4.99 0.27
N CYS A 236 13.45 5.26 1.14
CA CYS A 236 13.34 6.32 2.13
C CYS A 236 13.45 7.73 1.51
N PHE A 237 13.98 7.84 0.29
CA PHE A 237 14.27 9.10 -0.41
C PHE A 237 13.43 9.29 -1.67
N MET A 238 13.10 8.20 -2.37
CA MET A 238 12.37 8.20 -3.63
C MET A 238 10.89 7.88 -3.40
N ASP A 239 10.02 8.50 -4.20
CA ASP A 239 8.63 8.09 -4.30
C ASP A 239 8.50 6.76 -5.08
N ASP A 240 7.34 6.13 -4.93
CA ASP A 240 7.04 4.83 -5.52
C ASP A 240 7.06 4.85 -7.05
N VAL A 241 6.57 5.92 -7.69
CA VAL A 241 6.59 6.08 -9.15
C VAL A 241 8.02 6.16 -9.65
N SER A 242 8.83 7.08 -9.12
CA SER A 242 10.22 7.27 -9.56
C SER A 242 11.06 6.03 -9.30
N ALA A 243 10.89 5.38 -8.13
CA ALA A 243 11.62 4.16 -7.81
C ALA A 243 11.31 3.04 -8.80
N MET A 244 10.03 2.81 -9.14
CA MET A 244 9.67 1.77 -10.12
C MET A 244 10.25 2.03 -11.51
N LEU A 245 10.11 3.26 -12.02
CA LEU A 245 10.52 3.59 -13.39
C LEU A 245 12.05 3.57 -13.57
N ILE A 246 12.79 3.99 -12.54
CA ILE A 246 14.25 4.10 -12.61
C ILE A 246 14.91 2.78 -12.24
N LEU A 247 14.55 2.18 -11.11
CA LEU A 247 15.32 1.07 -10.53
C LEU A 247 14.99 -0.30 -11.13
N ALA A 248 13.74 -0.53 -11.53
CA ALA A 248 13.34 -1.83 -12.06
C ALA A 248 14.14 -2.27 -13.30
N PRO A 249 14.26 -1.43 -14.37
CA PRO A 249 14.95 -1.85 -15.58
C PRO A 249 16.46 -2.04 -15.40
N ILE A 250 17.09 -1.38 -14.40
CA ILE A 250 18.53 -1.49 -14.13
C ILE A 250 18.93 -2.94 -13.83
N PHE A 251 18.06 -3.68 -13.14
CA PHE A 251 18.35 -5.06 -12.73
C PHE A 251 17.93 -6.11 -13.75
N LEU A 252 17.27 -5.74 -14.86
CA LEU A 252 16.64 -6.67 -15.79
C LEU A 252 17.61 -7.75 -16.31
N GLU A 253 18.79 -7.36 -16.77
CA GLU A 253 19.79 -8.32 -17.26
C GLU A 253 20.27 -9.28 -16.17
N THR A 254 20.44 -8.78 -14.95
CA THR A 254 20.89 -9.58 -13.80
C THR A 254 19.80 -10.55 -13.33
N LEU A 255 18.54 -10.12 -13.34
CA LEU A 255 17.39 -10.98 -13.05
C LEU A 255 17.31 -12.14 -14.03
N ASN A 256 17.46 -11.87 -15.33
CA ASN A 256 17.48 -12.89 -16.37
C ASN A 256 18.64 -13.87 -16.19
N ARG A 257 19.85 -13.35 -15.87
CA ARG A 257 21.03 -14.19 -15.60
C ARG A 257 20.83 -15.14 -14.42
N TYR A 258 20.14 -14.70 -13.37
CA TYR A 258 19.86 -15.51 -12.19
C TYR A 258 18.56 -16.32 -12.27
N GLY A 259 17.81 -16.20 -13.36
CA GLY A 259 16.52 -16.88 -13.52
C GLY A 259 15.48 -16.43 -12.48
N ILE A 260 15.56 -15.19 -12.02
CA ILE A 260 14.59 -14.61 -11.09
C ILE A 260 13.39 -14.13 -11.89
N ASP A 261 12.22 -14.63 -11.52
CA ASP A 261 10.95 -14.25 -12.14
C ASP A 261 10.66 -12.74 -11.97
N LEU A 262 10.31 -12.07 -13.07
CA LEU A 262 10.08 -10.63 -13.09
C LEU A 262 8.81 -10.23 -12.31
N VAL A 263 7.80 -11.08 -12.24
CA VAL A 263 6.60 -10.83 -11.43
C VAL A 263 6.96 -10.90 -9.96
N HIS A 264 7.71 -11.94 -9.56
CA HIS A 264 8.21 -12.07 -8.19
C HIS A 264 9.06 -10.86 -7.76
N PHE A 265 10.01 -10.46 -8.61
CA PHE A 265 10.85 -9.29 -8.35
C PHE A 265 10.02 -8.00 -8.20
N GLY A 266 8.99 -7.82 -9.03
CA GLY A 266 8.08 -6.69 -8.94
C GLY A 266 7.38 -6.61 -7.59
N ILE A 267 6.89 -7.74 -7.07
CA ILE A 267 6.29 -7.77 -5.73
C ILE A 267 7.33 -7.44 -4.64
N VAL A 268 8.51 -8.02 -4.71
CA VAL A 268 9.60 -7.72 -3.76
C VAL A 268 9.92 -6.22 -3.77
N MET A 269 10.01 -5.62 -4.95
CA MET A 269 10.26 -4.19 -5.12
C MET A 269 9.14 -3.33 -4.51
N VAL A 270 7.87 -3.66 -4.77
CA VAL A 270 6.70 -2.97 -4.18
C VAL A 270 6.78 -3.00 -2.66
N LEU A 271 7.07 -4.17 -2.06
CA LEU A 271 7.15 -4.32 -0.61
C LEU A 271 8.29 -3.49 0.00
N ASN A 272 9.46 -3.43 -0.64
CA ASN A 272 10.57 -2.59 -0.17
C ASN A 272 10.21 -1.10 -0.23
N ILE A 273 9.66 -0.65 -1.36
CA ILE A 273 9.28 0.75 -1.55
C ILE A 273 8.19 1.14 -0.53
N GLN A 274 7.21 0.27 -0.30
CA GLN A 274 6.20 0.46 0.73
C GLN A 274 6.82 0.72 2.11
N MET A 275 7.84 -0.06 2.48
CA MET A 275 8.56 0.15 3.74
C MET A 275 9.39 1.44 3.73
N GLY A 276 9.98 1.80 2.59
CA GLY A 276 10.66 3.09 2.39
C GLY A 276 9.73 4.28 2.65
N MET A 277 8.49 4.23 2.16
CA MET A 277 7.47 5.25 2.39
C MET A 277 7.04 5.41 3.86
N LEU A 278 7.46 4.48 4.73
CA LEU A 278 7.20 4.50 6.17
C LEU A 278 8.44 4.83 7.01
N THR A 279 9.58 5.08 6.37
CA THR A 279 10.88 5.22 7.05
C THR A 279 11.49 6.61 6.77
N PRO A 280 11.99 7.33 7.80
CA PRO A 280 12.73 8.59 7.58
C PRO A 280 13.98 8.39 6.69
N PRO A 281 14.44 9.42 5.95
CA PRO A 281 14.20 10.84 6.20
C PRO A 281 12.96 11.43 5.51
N PHE A 282 12.47 10.82 4.43
CA PHE A 282 11.27 11.31 3.76
C PHE A 282 10.01 10.61 4.31
N GLY A 283 9.85 9.31 4.08
CA GLY A 283 8.71 8.55 4.58
C GLY A 283 7.36 9.22 4.26
N LEU A 284 6.97 9.24 2.98
CA LEU A 284 5.78 9.97 2.50
C LEU A 284 4.52 9.72 3.36
N ASN A 285 4.27 8.48 3.77
CA ASN A 285 3.11 8.15 4.60
C ASN A 285 3.19 8.74 6.01
N LEU A 286 4.41 8.98 6.52
CA LEU A 286 4.62 9.68 7.79
C LEU A 286 4.22 11.15 7.68
N PHE A 287 4.58 11.82 6.59
CA PHE A 287 4.15 13.20 6.32
C PHE A 287 2.64 13.30 6.15
N VAL A 288 2.05 12.36 5.40
CA VAL A 288 0.59 12.29 5.22
C VAL A 288 -0.10 12.11 6.57
N ALA A 289 0.34 11.13 7.36
CA ALA A 289 -0.19 10.87 8.69
C ALA A 289 -0.01 12.08 9.63
N SER A 290 1.12 12.79 9.54
CA SER A 290 1.38 14.02 10.29
C SER A 290 0.43 15.14 9.86
N GLY A 291 0.18 15.29 8.56
CA GLY A 291 -0.75 16.28 8.02
C GLY A 291 -2.18 16.09 8.50
N ILE A 292 -2.67 14.84 8.53
CA ILE A 292 -4.05 14.54 8.96
C ILE A 292 -4.25 14.56 10.48
N THR A 293 -3.25 14.14 11.26
CA THR A 293 -3.35 14.07 12.74
C THR A 293 -2.82 15.30 13.45
N ARG A 294 -2.04 16.14 12.74
CA ARG A 294 -1.25 17.25 13.28
C ARG A 294 -0.23 16.84 14.35
N GLU A 295 0.09 15.54 14.43
CA GLU A 295 1.10 15.02 15.34
C GLU A 295 2.51 15.16 14.75
N PRO A 296 3.55 15.37 15.58
CA PRO A 296 4.92 15.49 15.09
C PRO A 296 5.38 14.23 14.35
N LEU A 297 6.04 14.39 13.20
CA LEU A 297 6.55 13.28 12.37
C LEU A 297 7.34 12.26 13.19
N VAL A 298 8.21 12.71 14.11
CA VAL A 298 9.02 11.83 14.97
C VAL A 298 8.15 10.93 15.86
N LYS A 299 6.99 11.40 16.32
CA LYS A 299 6.06 10.62 17.15
C LYS A 299 5.42 9.50 16.33
N ILE A 300 5.02 9.80 15.10
CA ILE A 300 4.46 8.83 14.15
C ILE A 300 5.52 7.83 13.72
N ALA A 301 6.72 8.31 13.36
CA ALA A 301 7.87 7.48 12.99
C ALA A 301 8.22 6.46 14.08
N ARG A 302 8.20 6.87 15.36
CA ARG A 302 8.40 5.93 16.48
C ARG A 302 7.25 4.93 16.64
N GLY A 303 6.03 5.32 16.27
CA GLY A 303 4.85 4.46 16.28
C GLY A 303 4.90 3.35 15.23
N VAL A 304 5.47 3.61 14.05
CA VAL A 304 5.55 2.62 12.96
C VAL A 304 6.63 1.55 13.15
N ILE A 305 7.70 1.81 13.91
CA ILE A 305 8.83 0.88 14.14
C ILE A 305 8.42 -0.58 14.41
N PRO A 306 7.53 -0.89 15.39
CA PRO A 306 7.16 -2.28 15.65
C PRO A 306 6.51 -2.96 14.44
N PHE A 307 5.75 -2.20 13.65
CA PHE A 307 5.10 -2.71 12.45
C PHE A 307 6.08 -2.86 11.28
N LEU A 308 7.08 -1.99 11.17
CA LEU A 308 8.18 -2.14 10.22
C LEU A 308 8.95 -3.45 10.43
N GLY A 309 9.15 -3.87 11.69
CA GLY A 309 9.77 -5.17 11.99
C GLY A 309 8.95 -6.36 11.48
N ILE A 310 7.61 -6.26 11.54
CA ILE A 310 6.71 -7.28 11.01
C ILE A 310 6.76 -7.28 9.48
N MET A 311 6.71 -6.10 8.86
CA MET A 311 6.83 -5.96 7.41
C MET A 311 8.16 -6.50 6.90
N LEU A 312 9.27 -6.24 7.61
CA LEU A 312 10.58 -6.78 7.26
C LEU A 312 10.58 -8.30 7.26
N LEU A 313 9.95 -8.92 8.28
CA LEU A 313 9.83 -10.37 8.33
C LEU A 313 8.99 -10.91 7.17
N CYS A 314 7.86 -10.29 6.86
CA CYS A 314 7.05 -10.64 5.70
C CYS A 314 7.81 -10.46 4.38
N LEU A 315 8.56 -9.37 4.22
CA LEU A 315 9.40 -9.10 3.05
C LEU A 315 10.45 -10.20 2.86
N MET A 316 11.12 -10.62 3.93
CA MET A 316 12.12 -11.70 3.86
C MET A 316 11.48 -13.03 3.48
N LEU A 317 10.30 -13.34 4.04
CA LEU A 317 9.54 -14.53 3.65
C LEU A 317 9.17 -14.50 2.17
N VAL A 318 8.62 -13.40 1.69
CA VAL A 318 8.25 -13.24 0.28
C VAL A 318 9.48 -13.37 -0.59
N THR A 319 10.55 -12.63 -0.31
CA THR A 319 11.80 -12.61 -1.09
C THR A 319 12.35 -14.01 -1.33
N TYR A 320 12.45 -14.83 -0.28
CA TYR A 320 13.09 -16.13 -0.34
C TYR A 320 12.15 -17.31 -0.60
N ILE A 321 10.84 -17.07 -0.56
CA ILE A 321 9.83 -18.07 -0.89
C ILE A 321 9.00 -17.52 -2.05
N PRO A 322 9.50 -17.61 -3.32
CA PRO A 322 8.80 -17.09 -4.49
C PRO A 322 7.39 -17.65 -4.67
N TRP A 323 7.12 -18.83 -4.12
CA TRP A 323 5.79 -19.43 -4.10
C TRP A 323 4.74 -18.52 -3.47
N ILE A 324 5.09 -17.66 -2.49
CA ILE A 324 4.13 -16.75 -1.86
C ILE A 324 3.58 -15.75 -2.89
N SER A 325 4.40 -15.25 -3.81
CA SER A 325 3.98 -14.34 -4.87
C SER A 325 3.45 -15.09 -6.09
N LEU A 326 4.07 -16.21 -6.45
CA LEU A 326 3.82 -16.89 -7.72
C LEU A 326 2.76 -17.99 -7.67
N ALA A 327 2.34 -18.47 -6.49
CA ALA A 327 1.37 -19.56 -6.39
C ALA A 327 0.02 -19.21 -7.02
N LEU A 328 -0.50 -18.01 -6.73
CA LEU A 328 -1.84 -17.61 -7.19
C LEU A 328 -1.87 -17.36 -8.72
N PRO A 329 -0.93 -16.60 -9.32
CA PRO A 329 -0.86 -16.47 -10.78
C PRO A 329 -0.70 -17.81 -11.49
N ASN A 330 0.20 -18.68 -11.02
CA ASN A 330 0.43 -19.98 -11.66
C ASN A 330 -0.77 -20.93 -11.62
N TRP A 331 -1.66 -20.77 -10.64
CA TRP A 331 -2.83 -21.63 -10.49
C TRP A 331 -4.03 -21.14 -11.31
N LEU A 332 -4.19 -19.82 -11.49
CA LEU A 332 -5.37 -19.23 -12.14
C LEU A 332 -5.14 -18.82 -13.61
N LEU A 333 -3.90 -18.56 -14.02
CA LEU A 333 -3.57 -18.10 -15.39
C LEU A 333 -2.94 -19.15 -16.30
N LYS A 334 -2.73 -20.38 -15.80
CA LYS A 334 -2.26 -21.50 -16.61
C LYS A 334 -3.40 -22.37 -17.12
#